data_AF-A0A7K9VVE3-F1
#
_entry.id   AF-A0A7K9VVE3-F1
#
_cell.length_a   1.000
_cell.length_b   1.000
_cell.length_c   1.000
_cell.angle_alpha   90.00
_cell.angle_beta   90.00
_cell.angle_gamma   90.00
#
_symmetry.space_group_name_H-M   'P 1'
#
loop_
_entity.id
_entity.type
_entity.pdbx_description
1 polymer ?
#
loop_
_entity_poly.entity_id
_entity_poly.type
_entity_poly.pdbx_seq_one_letter_code
_entity_poly.pdbx_strand_id
1 'polypeptide(L)'
;VSHQRTDWISIHGHICQLLLPVLGPQPCFHSEKDRKHGKEQLLRRQESLIAVALSTAQGFVWAGKPLEAIPAALQALRFSSRVFGSRSMQLVPIYLLLAEASTGTGRLRQAAKYLSQARWIILQTPDCSAALQSKLHRGLGLFSIAEGNLDQALYHLANDVYLATAEFGLNSVEASGGYFQMANIFFRQNKMDAANSLYTEV
;
A
#
# COMPACT_ATOMS: atom_id res chain seq x y z
N VAL A 1 -11.92 -23.33 -4.53
CA VAL A 1 -10.60 -23.97 -4.81
C VAL A 1 -9.55 -22.97 -5.28
N SER A 2 -9.83 -22.04 -6.22
CA SER A 2 -8.85 -21.04 -6.67
C SER A 2 -8.37 -20.09 -5.56
N HIS A 3 -9.29 -19.52 -4.76
CA HIS A 3 -8.95 -18.60 -3.66
C HIS A 3 -8.02 -19.22 -2.60
N GLN A 4 -8.28 -20.46 -2.17
CA GLN A 4 -7.45 -21.16 -1.18
C GLN A 4 -6.02 -21.38 -1.69
N ARG A 5 -5.86 -21.68 -2.98
CA ARG A 5 -4.52 -21.82 -3.59
C ARG A 5 -3.81 -20.48 -3.67
N THR A 6 -4.50 -19.41 -4.03
CA THR A 6 -3.92 -18.06 -4.06
C THR A 6 -3.52 -17.59 -2.67
N ASP A 7 -4.34 -17.83 -1.64
CA ASP A 7 -4.00 -17.52 -0.25
C ASP A 7 -2.78 -18.32 0.23
N TRP A 8 -2.67 -19.58 -0.19
CA TRP A 8 -1.53 -20.44 0.12
C TRP A 8 -0.22 -19.92 -0.47
N ILE A 9 -0.25 -19.62 -1.78
CA ILE A 9 0.89 -19.09 -2.53
C ILE A 9 1.28 -17.70 -2.02
N SER A 10 0.28 -16.88 -1.68
CA SER A 10 0.48 -15.51 -1.24
C SER A 10 1.14 -15.46 0.14
N ILE A 11 0.47 -15.97 1.18
CA ILE A 11 0.87 -15.61 2.55
C ILE A 11 0.79 -16.75 3.56
N HIS A 12 -0.03 -17.77 3.31
CA HIS A 12 -0.27 -18.83 4.30
C HIS A 12 1.03 -19.53 4.73
N GLY A 13 1.89 -19.91 3.77
CA GLY A 13 3.17 -20.57 4.07
C GLY A 13 4.12 -19.72 4.92
N HIS A 14 4.08 -18.40 4.76
CA HIS A 14 4.96 -17.45 5.46
C HIS A 14 4.47 -17.12 6.87
N ILE A 15 3.14 -17.09 7.06
CA ILE A 15 2.51 -16.56 8.28
C ILE A 15 2.02 -17.66 9.22
N CYS A 16 1.79 -18.89 8.76
CA CYS A 16 1.21 -19.96 9.58
C CYS A 16 1.93 -20.23 10.91
N GLN A 17 3.26 -20.31 10.89
CA GLN A 17 4.04 -20.54 12.12
C GLN A 17 3.97 -19.34 13.07
N LEU A 18 3.84 -18.12 12.53
CA LEU A 18 3.76 -16.88 13.28
C LEU A 18 2.35 -16.63 13.86
N LEU A 19 1.30 -17.25 13.31
CA LEU A 19 -0.08 -17.10 13.79
C LEU A 19 -0.38 -17.86 15.07
N LEU A 20 0.20 -19.06 15.23
CA LEU A 20 -0.10 -19.93 16.36
C LEU A 20 0.09 -19.24 17.72
N PRO A 21 1.19 -18.50 17.96
CA PRO A 21 1.41 -17.84 19.25
C PRO A 21 0.57 -16.57 19.46
N VAL A 22 -0.12 -16.07 18.43
CA VAL A 22 -0.94 -14.85 18.47
C VAL A 22 -2.43 -15.17 18.59
N LEU A 23 -2.87 -16.29 18.01
CA LEU A 23 -4.25 -16.77 18.09
C LEU A 23 -4.48 -17.74 19.27
N GLY A 24 -3.41 -18.25 19.89
CA GLY A 24 -3.50 -19.16 21.02
C GLY A 24 -4.06 -18.49 22.29
N PRO A 25 -4.54 -19.31 23.26
CA PRO A 25 -5.04 -18.81 24.54
C PRO A 25 -3.94 -18.03 25.28
N GLN A 26 -4.31 -16.89 25.88
CA GLN A 26 -3.36 -16.11 26.65
C GLN A 26 -2.96 -16.88 27.93
N PRO A 27 -1.66 -16.91 28.28
CA PRO A 27 -1.23 -17.50 29.54
C PRO A 27 -1.88 -16.80 30.74
N CYS A 28 -2.24 -17.57 31.77
CA CYS A 28 -2.62 -16.99 33.06
C CYS A 28 -1.36 -16.41 33.71
N PHE A 29 -1.35 -15.10 33.92
CA PHE A 29 -0.24 -14.42 34.58
C PHE A 29 -0.59 -14.13 36.04
N HIS A 30 0.29 -14.55 36.95
CA HIS A 30 0.11 -14.40 38.39
C HIS A 30 0.63 -13.06 38.94
N SER A 31 1.52 -12.37 38.22
CA SER A 31 2.10 -11.07 38.60
C SER A 31 1.75 -9.96 37.60
N GLU A 32 1.63 -8.72 38.08
CA GLU A 32 1.44 -7.54 37.21
C GLU A 32 2.61 -7.35 36.23
N LYS A 33 3.85 -7.66 36.66
CA LYS A 33 5.04 -7.60 35.80
C LYS A 33 4.93 -8.58 34.63
N ASP A 34 4.51 -9.81 34.91
CA ASP A 34 4.35 -10.84 33.88
C ASP A 34 3.21 -10.50 32.91
N ARG A 35 2.13 -9.87 33.41
CA ARG A 35 1.03 -9.36 32.55
C ARG A 35 1.51 -8.29 31.59
N LYS A 36 2.32 -7.32 32.06
CA LYS A 36 2.87 -6.26 31.20
C LYS A 36 3.80 -6.87 30.15
N HIS A 37 4.73 -7.72 30.57
CA HIS A 37 5.66 -8.40 29.68
C HIS A 37 4.94 -9.26 28.62
N GLY A 38 3.93 -10.02 29.01
CA GLY A 38 3.13 -10.84 28.09
C GLY A 38 2.38 -10.01 27.05
N LYS A 39 1.83 -8.84 27.45
CA LYS A 39 1.20 -7.89 26.51
C LYS A 39 2.21 -7.33 25.52
N GLU A 40 3.39 -6.92 25.98
CA GLU A 40 4.45 -6.41 25.11
C GLU A 40 4.92 -7.47 24.10
N GLN A 41 5.12 -8.72 24.54
CA GLN A 41 5.47 -9.82 23.64
C GLN A 41 4.40 -10.06 22.58
N LEU A 42 3.11 -10.05 22.98
CA LEU A 42 2.01 -10.23 22.04
C LEU A 42 1.99 -9.11 20.99
N LEU A 43 2.16 -7.86 21.42
CA LEU A 43 2.21 -6.71 20.53
C LEU A 43 3.38 -6.81 19.53
N ARG A 44 4.58 -7.15 20.00
CA ARG A 44 5.75 -7.38 19.12
C ARG A 44 5.50 -8.48 18.08
N ARG A 45 4.84 -9.57 18.48
CA ARG A 45 4.47 -10.66 17.54
C ARG A 45 3.46 -10.18 16.51
N GLN A 46 2.48 -9.37 16.92
CA GLN A 46 1.49 -8.79 16.00
C GLN A 46 2.13 -7.80 15.02
N GLU A 47 3.05 -6.95 15.48
CA GLU A 47 3.81 -6.04 14.62
C GLU A 47 4.68 -6.80 13.62
N SER A 48 5.36 -7.86 14.06
CA SER A 48 6.13 -8.75 13.17
C SER A 48 5.25 -9.41 12.11
N LEU A 49 4.07 -9.92 12.49
CA LEU A 49 3.09 -10.47 11.54
C LEU A 49 2.64 -9.44 10.50
N ILE A 50 2.36 -8.22 10.93
CA ILE A 50 1.98 -7.12 10.04
C ILE A 50 3.11 -6.82 9.06
N ALA A 51 4.35 -6.72 9.54
CA ALA A 51 5.52 -6.44 8.72
C ALA A 51 5.77 -7.53 7.66
N VAL A 52 5.65 -8.80 8.04
CA VAL A 52 5.78 -9.94 7.10
C VAL A 52 4.66 -9.90 6.06
N ALA A 53 3.42 -9.67 6.47
CA ALA A 53 2.28 -9.59 5.55
C ALA A 53 2.43 -8.43 4.54
N LEU A 54 2.84 -7.26 5.02
CA LEU A 54 3.04 -6.07 4.21
C LEU A 54 4.18 -6.26 3.21
N SER A 55 5.35 -6.70 3.68
CA SER A 55 6.53 -6.93 2.83
C SER A 55 6.28 -8.01 1.77
N THR A 56 5.57 -9.08 2.13
CA THR A 56 5.17 -10.12 1.17
C THR A 56 4.26 -9.56 0.08
N ALA A 57 3.25 -8.77 0.47
CA ALA A 57 2.35 -8.14 -0.49
C ALA A 57 3.08 -7.15 -1.41
N GLN A 58 3.97 -6.33 -0.86
CA GLN A 58 4.81 -5.39 -1.60
C GLN A 58 5.70 -6.13 -2.61
N GLY A 59 6.32 -7.24 -2.19
CA GLY A 59 7.15 -8.07 -3.05
C GLY A 59 6.38 -8.63 -4.25
N PHE A 60 5.13 -9.04 -4.07
CA PHE A 60 4.29 -9.50 -5.19
C PHE A 60 3.91 -8.38 -6.16
N VAL A 61 3.64 -7.17 -5.67
CA VAL A 61 3.38 -6.01 -6.54
C VAL A 61 4.62 -5.71 -7.39
N TRP A 62 5.81 -5.66 -6.79
CA TRP A 62 7.07 -5.45 -7.52
C TRP A 62 7.40 -6.57 -8.50
N ALA A 63 7.02 -7.80 -8.19
CA ALA A 63 7.17 -8.94 -9.09
C ALA A 63 6.16 -8.97 -10.24
N GLY A 64 5.27 -7.96 -10.36
CA GLY A 64 4.24 -7.91 -11.39
C GLY A 64 3.12 -8.95 -11.19
N LYS A 65 2.92 -9.40 -9.95
CA LYS A 65 1.94 -10.42 -9.55
C LYS A 65 0.85 -9.85 -8.63
N PRO A 66 0.02 -8.91 -9.12
CA PRO A 66 -0.92 -8.18 -8.28
C PRO A 66 -2.06 -9.07 -7.74
N LEU A 67 -2.39 -10.20 -8.39
CA LEU A 67 -3.40 -11.14 -7.86
C LEU A 67 -2.91 -11.81 -6.57
N GLU A 68 -1.64 -12.19 -6.52
CA GLU A 68 -0.99 -12.82 -5.38
C GLU A 68 -0.67 -11.82 -4.27
N ALA A 69 -0.59 -10.53 -4.55
CA ALA A 69 -0.43 -9.49 -3.53
C ALA A 69 -1.67 -9.31 -2.64
N ILE A 70 -2.86 -9.50 -3.20
CA ILE A 70 -4.14 -9.17 -2.53
C ILE A 70 -4.33 -9.93 -1.21
N PRO A 71 -4.16 -11.27 -1.13
CA PRO A 71 -4.37 -11.98 0.14
C PRO A 71 -3.40 -11.54 1.24
N ALA A 72 -2.11 -11.38 0.92
CA ALA A 72 -1.11 -10.87 1.85
C ALA A 72 -1.48 -9.48 2.38
N ALA A 73 -1.89 -8.56 1.50
CA ALA A 73 -2.29 -7.22 1.89
C ALA A 73 -3.59 -7.19 2.72
N LEU A 74 -4.56 -8.07 2.42
CA LEU A 74 -5.78 -8.22 3.23
C LEU A 74 -5.47 -8.77 4.64
N GLN A 75 -4.53 -9.70 4.76
CA GLN A 75 -4.07 -10.17 6.08
C GLN A 75 -3.38 -9.05 6.84
N ALA A 76 -2.49 -8.28 6.19
CA ALA A 76 -1.86 -7.10 6.79
C ALA A 76 -2.93 -6.14 7.30
N LEU A 77 -3.95 -5.82 6.48
CA LEU A 77 -5.03 -4.91 6.86
C LEU A 77 -5.80 -5.42 8.09
N ARG A 78 -6.11 -6.72 8.12
CA ARG A 78 -6.84 -7.34 9.22
C ARG A 78 -6.06 -7.28 10.53
N PHE A 79 -4.76 -7.58 10.51
CA PHE A 79 -3.94 -7.51 11.72
C PHE A 79 -3.74 -6.07 12.16
N SER A 80 -3.37 -5.17 11.25
CA SER A 80 -3.16 -3.75 11.56
C SER A 80 -4.42 -3.08 12.11
N SER A 81 -5.61 -3.41 11.58
CA SER A 81 -6.87 -2.85 12.09
C SER A 81 -7.16 -3.28 13.53
N ARG A 82 -6.70 -4.48 13.94
CA ARG A 82 -6.85 -4.97 15.32
C ARG A 82 -5.86 -4.32 16.29
N VAL A 83 -4.64 -4.05 15.84
CA VAL A 83 -3.59 -3.46 16.68
C VAL A 83 -3.76 -1.95 16.82
N PHE A 84 -4.02 -1.26 15.71
CA PHE A 84 -3.96 0.20 15.64
C PHE A 84 -5.34 0.87 15.54
N GLY A 85 -6.40 0.10 15.29
CA GLY A 85 -7.74 0.60 15.07
C GLY A 85 -8.02 0.98 13.61
N SER A 86 -9.31 1.06 13.26
CA SER A 86 -9.80 1.17 11.88
C SER A 86 -9.53 2.52 11.20
N ARG A 87 -9.14 3.55 11.95
CA ARG A 87 -8.87 4.92 11.45
C ARG A 87 -7.40 5.34 11.59
N SER A 88 -6.51 4.38 11.89
CA SER A 88 -5.08 4.68 12.05
C SER A 88 -4.43 5.03 10.72
N MET A 89 -3.54 6.03 10.72
CA MET A 89 -2.68 6.36 9.58
C MET A 89 -1.82 5.17 9.12
N GLN A 90 -1.50 4.24 10.02
CA GLN A 90 -0.70 3.05 9.69
C GLN A 90 -1.44 2.09 8.75
N LEU A 91 -2.75 2.27 8.54
CA LEU A 91 -3.51 1.51 7.54
C LEU A 91 -3.38 2.07 6.12
N VAL A 92 -2.99 3.34 5.97
CA VAL A 92 -2.95 4.01 4.66
C VAL A 92 -2.04 3.29 3.67
N PRO A 93 -0.78 2.91 4.01
CA PRO A 93 0.07 2.17 3.08
C PRO A 93 -0.56 0.84 2.61
N ILE A 94 -1.31 0.17 3.48
CA ILE A 94 -1.97 -1.10 3.18
C ILE A 94 -3.13 -0.88 2.21
N TYR A 95 -3.94 0.17 2.43
CA TYR A 95 -5.01 0.52 1.51
C TYR A 95 -4.48 0.93 0.13
N LEU A 96 -3.38 1.69 0.07
CA LEU A 96 -2.75 2.06 -1.20
C LEU A 96 -2.21 0.84 -1.94
N LEU A 97 -1.58 -0.11 -1.25
CA LEU A 97 -1.11 -1.36 -1.84
C LEU A 97 -2.26 -2.23 -2.38
N LEU A 98 -3.37 -2.33 -1.62
CA LEU A 98 -4.58 -3.02 -2.07
C LEU A 98 -5.21 -2.33 -3.28
N ALA A 99 -5.20 -1.00 -3.32
CA ALA A 99 -5.68 -0.24 -4.45
C ALA A 99 -4.84 -0.51 -5.69
N GLU A 100 -3.51 -0.43 -5.59
CA GLU A 100 -2.58 -0.69 -6.69
C GLU A 100 -2.75 -2.11 -7.24
N ALA A 101 -2.77 -3.12 -6.38
CA ALA A 101 -3.01 -4.50 -6.78
C ALA A 101 -4.41 -4.70 -7.41
N SER A 102 -5.43 -4.02 -6.89
CA SER A 102 -6.78 -4.07 -7.47
C SER A 102 -6.86 -3.39 -8.84
N THR A 103 -6.17 -2.27 -9.02
CA THR A 103 -6.06 -1.57 -10.31
C THR A 103 -5.33 -2.44 -11.33
N GLY A 104 -4.18 -3.02 -10.96
CA GLY A 104 -3.40 -3.91 -11.82
C GLY A 104 -4.13 -5.20 -12.24
N THR A 105 -5.20 -5.56 -11.54
CA THR A 105 -6.06 -6.72 -11.85
C THR A 105 -7.38 -6.35 -12.51
N GLY A 106 -7.57 -5.08 -12.87
CA GLY A 106 -8.79 -4.56 -13.49
C GLY A 106 -10.00 -4.48 -12.54
N ARG A 107 -9.80 -4.68 -11.23
CA ARG A 107 -10.86 -4.62 -10.21
C ARG A 107 -11.10 -3.18 -9.74
N LEU A 108 -11.45 -2.31 -10.68
CA LEU A 108 -11.56 -0.86 -10.46
C LEU A 108 -12.51 -0.48 -9.31
N ARG A 109 -13.66 -1.18 -9.18
CA ARG A 109 -14.59 -0.95 -8.07
C ARG A 109 -13.98 -1.22 -6.69
N GLN A 110 -13.07 -2.19 -6.58
CA GLN A 110 -12.38 -2.47 -5.32
C GLN A 110 -11.27 -1.45 -5.07
N ALA A 111 -10.50 -1.12 -6.11
CA ALA A 111 -9.47 -0.08 -6.05
C ALA A 111 -10.02 1.26 -5.56
N ALA A 112 -11.14 1.72 -6.15
CA ALA A 112 -11.81 2.96 -5.76
C ALA A 112 -12.21 2.98 -4.28
N LYS A 113 -12.70 1.85 -3.74
CA LYS A 113 -13.05 1.73 -2.33
C LYS A 113 -11.82 1.88 -1.43
N TYR A 114 -10.71 1.21 -1.76
CA TYR A 114 -9.49 1.30 -0.97
C TYR A 114 -8.85 2.68 -1.03
N LEU A 115 -8.83 3.33 -2.20
CA LEU A 115 -8.37 4.71 -2.35
C LEU A 115 -9.23 5.69 -1.54
N SER A 116 -10.55 5.47 -1.53
CA SER A 116 -11.46 6.29 -0.72
C SER A 116 -11.18 6.15 0.79
N GLN A 117 -10.88 4.95 1.27
CA GLN A 117 -10.49 4.73 2.67
C GLN A 117 -9.15 5.39 3.01
N ALA A 118 -8.14 5.23 2.15
CA ALA A 118 -6.84 5.88 2.32
C ALA A 118 -6.97 7.40 2.37
N ARG A 119 -7.70 7.97 1.40
CA ARG A 119 -7.96 9.42 1.31
C ARG A 119 -8.70 9.93 2.53
N TRP A 120 -9.71 9.20 3.00
CA TRP A 120 -10.46 9.59 4.19
C TRP A 120 -9.55 9.69 5.42
N ILE A 121 -8.70 8.68 5.67
CA ILE A 121 -7.79 8.70 6.82
C ILE A 121 -6.80 9.86 6.73
N ILE A 122 -6.26 10.13 5.53
CA ILE A 122 -5.37 11.28 5.29
C ILE A 122 -6.09 12.61 5.56
N LEU A 123 -7.32 12.78 5.06
CA LEU A 123 -8.09 14.01 5.28
C LEU A 123 -8.43 14.26 6.75
N GLN A 124 -8.56 13.21 7.55
CA GLN A 124 -8.81 13.32 8.99
C GLN A 124 -7.52 13.60 9.78
N THR A 125 -6.35 13.61 9.14
CA THR A 125 -5.06 13.79 9.81
C THR A 125 -4.38 15.09 9.35
N PRO A 126 -4.43 16.17 10.15
CA PRO A 126 -3.94 17.49 9.72
C PRO A 126 -2.42 17.53 9.44
N ASP A 127 -1.63 16.70 10.12
CA ASP A 127 -0.16 16.65 10.01
C ASP A 127 0.34 15.50 9.11
N CYS A 128 -0.43 15.14 8.09
CA CYS A 128 -0.05 14.07 7.16
C CYS A 128 1.19 14.47 6.33
N SER A 129 2.24 13.64 6.35
CA SER A 129 3.49 13.93 5.62
C SER A 129 3.29 14.01 4.11
N ALA A 130 4.09 14.85 3.44
CA ALA A 130 4.05 14.98 1.99
C ALA A 130 4.37 13.64 1.29
N ALA A 131 5.24 12.81 1.89
CA ALA A 131 5.48 11.43 1.45
C ALA A 131 4.21 10.59 1.30
N LEU A 132 3.31 10.64 2.30
CA LEU A 132 2.11 9.81 2.31
C LEU A 132 1.05 10.38 1.36
N GLN A 133 0.96 11.70 1.26
CA GLN A 133 0.12 12.38 0.28
C GLN A 133 0.56 12.09 -1.15
N SER A 134 1.87 12.11 -1.43
CA SER A 134 2.47 11.72 -2.73
C SER A 134 2.01 10.30 -3.12
N LYS A 135 2.15 9.32 -2.21
CA LYS A 135 1.70 7.94 -2.48
C LYS A 135 0.20 7.83 -2.76
N LEU A 136 -0.64 8.61 -2.07
CA LEU A 136 -2.07 8.65 -2.37
C LEU A 136 -2.33 9.21 -3.78
N HIS A 137 -1.67 10.30 -4.14
CA HIS A 137 -1.76 10.91 -5.46
C HIS A 137 -1.29 9.95 -6.57
N ARG A 138 -0.22 9.20 -6.33
CA ARG A 138 0.23 8.13 -7.23
C ARG A 138 -0.85 7.08 -7.45
N GLY A 139 -1.45 6.57 -6.37
CA GLY A 139 -2.51 5.57 -6.44
C GLY A 139 -3.74 6.07 -7.19
N LEU A 140 -4.15 7.33 -6.97
CA LEU A 140 -5.24 7.98 -7.71
C LEU A 140 -4.90 8.17 -9.18
N GLY A 141 -3.66 8.57 -9.50
CA GLY A 141 -3.18 8.71 -10.87
C GLY A 141 -3.22 7.39 -11.65
N LEU A 142 -2.67 6.31 -11.07
CA LEU A 142 -2.71 4.97 -11.67
C LEU A 142 -4.15 4.47 -11.87
N PHE A 143 -5.03 4.74 -10.91
CA PHE A 143 -6.44 4.41 -11.01
C PHE A 143 -7.12 5.18 -12.16
N SER A 144 -6.89 6.49 -12.29
CA SER A 144 -7.43 7.30 -13.39
C SER A 144 -6.89 6.87 -14.75
N ILE A 145 -5.63 6.43 -14.86
CA ILE A 145 -5.11 5.81 -16.10
C ILE A 145 -5.93 4.57 -16.45
N ALA A 146 -6.20 3.70 -15.48
CA ALA A 146 -6.95 2.46 -15.70
C ALA A 146 -8.43 2.70 -16.03
N GLU A 147 -9.02 3.80 -15.55
CA GLU A 147 -10.35 4.26 -15.97
C GLU A 147 -10.36 4.91 -17.37
N GLY A 148 -9.19 5.27 -17.91
CA GLY A 148 -9.06 6.00 -19.19
C GLY A 148 -9.15 7.53 -19.05
N ASN A 149 -9.25 8.06 -17.83
CA ASN A 149 -9.34 9.49 -17.54
C ASN A 149 -7.93 10.11 -17.46
N LEU A 150 -7.30 10.31 -18.62
CA LEU A 150 -5.90 10.75 -18.70
C LEU A 150 -5.64 12.14 -18.12
N ASP A 151 -6.57 13.08 -18.24
CA ASP A 151 -6.41 14.43 -17.68
C ASP A 151 -6.36 14.41 -16.15
N GLN A 152 -7.25 13.64 -15.54
CA GLN A 152 -7.27 13.45 -14.09
C GLN A 152 -6.02 12.69 -13.62
N ALA A 153 -5.56 11.71 -14.41
CA ALA A 153 -4.32 11.01 -14.12
C ALA A 153 -3.12 11.97 -14.09
N LEU A 154 -2.97 12.83 -15.10
CA LEU A 154 -1.90 13.82 -15.15
C LEU A 154 -1.95 14.78 -13.96
N TYR A 155 -3.15 15.25 -13.58
CA TYR A 155 -3.31 16.08 -12.39
C TYR A 155 -2.80 15.38 -11.12
N HIS A 156 -3.20 14.13 -10.89
CA HIS A 156 -2.77 13.41 -9.70
C HIS A 156 -1.27 13.09 -9.73
N LEU A 157 -0.73 12.68 -10.88
CA LEU A 157 0.70 12.36 -11.01
C LEU A 157 1.59 13.60 -10.88
N ALA A 158 1.17 14.76 -11.37
CA ALA A 158 1.92 16.01 -11.18
C ALA A 158 1.99 16.39 -9.69
N ASN A 159 0.90 16.20 -8.94
CA ASN A 159 0.90 16.40 -7.49
C ASN A 159 1.78 15.37 -6.76
N ASP A 160 1.80 14.12 -7.21
CA ASP A 160 2.71 13.10 -6.70
C ASP A 160 4.18 13.53 -6.83
N VAL A 161 4.59 13.93 -8.05
CA VAL A 161 5.95 14.43 -8.32
C VAL A 161 6.26 15.65 -7.44
N TYR A 162 5.36 16.63 -7.37
CA TYR A 162 5.56 17.83 -6.55
C TYR A 162 5.77 17.49 -5.07
N LEU A 163 4.92 16.64 -4.50
CA LEU A 163 5.00 16.25 -3.09
C LEU A 163 6.22 15.38 -2.81
N ALA A 164 6.57 14.45 -3.71
CA ALA A 164 7.75 13.60 -3.58
C ALA A 164 9.04 14.42 -3.64
N THR A 165 9.14 15.34 -4.59
CA THR A 165 10.32 16.22 -4.72
C THR A 165 10.45 17.20 -3.56
N ALA A 166 9.34 17.70 -3.00
CA ALA A 166 9.36 18.53 -1.82
C ALA A 166 9.86 17.80 -0.56
N GLU A 167 9.54 16.51 -0.43
CA GLU A 167 9.94 15.70 0.74
C GLU A 167 11.35 15.11 0.59
N PHE A 168 11.67 14.54 -0.57
CA PHE A 168 12.87 13.72 -0.78
C PHE A 168 13.92 14.37 -1.69
N GLY A 169 13.60 15.51 -2.29
CA GLY A 169 14.46 16.21 -3.26
C GLY A 169 14.18 15.81 -4.71
N LEU A 170 14.70 16.61 -5.64
CA LEU A 170 14.43 16.49 -7.08
C LEU A 170 14.88 15.15 -7.66
N ASN A 171 16.08 14.69 -7.29
CA ASN A 171 16.71 13.49 -7.85
C ASN A 171 16.37 12.21 -7.04
N SER A 172 15.21 12.20 -6.37
CA SER A 172 14.78 11.08 -5.54
C SER A 172 14.14 9.97 -6.38
N VAL A 173 14.36 8.72 -5.98
CA VAL A 173 13.70 7.55 -6.60
C VAL A 173 12.19 7.61 -6.39
N GLU A 174 11.74 8.30 -5.34
CA GLU A 174 10.34 8.52 -5.04
C GLU A 174 9.64 9.38 -6.10
N ALA A 175 10.34 10.34 -6.71
CA ALA A 175 9.78 11.22 -7.75
C ALA A 175 9.71 10.56 -9.13
N SER A 176 10.66 9.67 -9.45
CA SER A 176 10.78 9.03 -10.78
C SER A 176 9.53 8.25 -11.19
N GLY A 177 8.85 7.62 -10.24
CA GLY A 177 7.61 6.87 -10.50
C GLY A 177 6.50 7.73 -11.10
N GLY A 178 6.36 8.98 -10.65
CA GLY A 178 5.38 9.92 -11.18
C GLY A 178 5.74 10.38 -12.60
N TYR A 179 7.00 10.75 -12.81
CA TYR A 179 7.54 11.14 -14.12
C TYR A 179 7.34 10.02 -15.17
N PHE A 180 7.69 8.79 -14.82
CA PHE A 180 7.53 7.63 -15.69
C PHE A 180 6.08 7.43 -16.15
N GLN A 181 5.11 7.55 -15.24
CA GLN A 181 3.70 7.39 -15.59
C GLN A 181 3.18 8.55 -16.46
N MET A 182 3.59 9.78 -16.17
CA MET A 182 3.24 10.94 -17.01
C MET A 182 3.85 10.81 -18.42
N ALA A 183 5.10 10.38 -18.52
CA ALA A 183 5.77 10.13 -19.79
C ALA A 183 5.02 9.07 -20.63
N ASN A 184 4.59 7.97 -20.01
CA ASN A 184 3.78 6.94 -20.66
C ASN A 184 2.45 7.49 -21.19
N ILE A 185 1.80 8.41 -20.46
CA ILE A 185 0.56 9.07 -20.93
C ILE A 185 0.85 9.92 -22.17
N PHE A 186 1.87 10.78 -22.12
CA PHE A 186 2.22 11.64 -23.26
C PHE A 186 2.69 10.86 -24.49
N PHE A 187 3.41 9.76 -24.28
CA PHE A 187 3.80 8.84 -25.34
C PHE A 187 2.56 8.26 -26.06
N ARG A 188 1.55 7.80 -25.30
CA ARG A 188 0.29 7.30 -25.88
C ARG A 188 -0.52 8.39 -26.59
N GLN A 189 -0.36 9.65 -26.20
CA GLN A 189 -0.96 10.81 -26.87
C GLN A 189 -0.13 11.31 -28.09
N ASN A 190 0.96 10.64 -28.45
CA ASN A 190 1.89 11.06 -29.50
C ASN A 190 2.55 12.44 -29.28
N LYS A 191 2.63 12.90 -28.03
CA LYS A 191 3.31 14.14 -27.62
C LYS A 191 4.76 13.83 -27.25
N MET A 192 5.55 13.51 -28.26
CA MET A 192 6.89 12.94 -28.10
C MET A 192 7.87 13.87 -27.36
N ASP A 193 7.82 15.18 -27.60
CA ASP A 193 8.71 16.14 -26.94
C ASP A 193 8.53 16.17 -25.42
N ALA A 194 7.27 16.14 -24.97
CA ALA A 194 6.92 16.09 -23.55
C ALA A 194 7.28 14.73 -22.93
N ALA A 195 7.01 13.64 -23.66
CA ALA A 195 7.34 12.30 -23.19
C ALA A 195 8.85 12.12 -22.99
N ASN A 196 9.67 12.54 -23.97
CA ASN A 196 11.12 12.42 -23.91
C ASN A 196 11.71 13.25 -22.76
N SER A 197 11.24 14.48 -22.57
CA SER A 197 11.68 15.34 -21.46
C SER A 197 11.35 14.77 -20.09
N LEU A 198 10.28 13.98 -19.96
CA LEU A 198 9.92 13.34 -18.69
C LEU A 198 10.69 12.03 -18.47
N TYR A 199 11.00 11.28 -19.53
CA TYR A 199 11.82 10.08 -19.43
C TYR A 199 13.27 10.38 -19.01
N THR A 200 13.80 11.59 -19.28
CA THR A 200 15.14 11.97 -18.80
C THR A 200 15.21 12.20 -17.30
N GLU A 201 14.07 12.36 -16.62
CA GLU A 201 13.97 12.56 -15.17
C GLU A 201 13.75 11.24 -14.39
N VAL A 202 13.73 10.10 -15.09
CA VAL A 202 13.50 8.75 -14.51
C VAL A 202 14.81 8.00 -14.34
#